data_AF-A0A428YBW7-F1
#
_entry.id   AF-A0A428YBW7-F1
#
_cell.length_a   1.000
_cell.length_b   1.000
_cell.length_c   1.000
_cell.angle_alpha   90.00
_cell.angle_beta   90.00
_cell.angle_gamma   90.00
#
_symmetry.space_group_name_H-M   'P 1'
#
loop_
_entity.id
_entity.type
_entity.pdbx_description
1 polymer ?
#
loop_
_entity_poly.entity_id
_entity_poly.type
_entity_poly.pdbx_seq_one_letter_code
_entity_poly.pdbx_strand_id
1 'polypeptide(L)'
;MSNNDAPPRFVPPNDDHIDPTEAAQRFFEALKTVDKEHPDVRLISAHAAVTVAAALHDYEDVSEENDRLTAQNRKLAARVARMEQAAKQAKRNLNEAVAAAGEARTVLSAERRLRRRAEQARDQALTASAPQPARDGGEIGQLRAELQQAHTELDELVATVEAADIERDAAIQRHAMLAIRLATLDMEEQDQPVEPPAAASFAEVLAHAEHPLLVLSLDQSITKGLDEHTHASGWRRSVAATLATMIAYATVKSDARQAGQSAGPDLADLRAFTRSGHDHVQISPTRVALSESVAVTGTDRLAQQRRFPVPRSVDAAGTALVLAHVRIGRRPPAPRLYYLDRTDIPGDGKIYVVYLGPHLDNRLTN
;
A
#
# COMPACT_ATOMS: atom_id res chain seq x y z
N MET A 1 -1.72 -26.76 36.45
CA MET A 1 -1.17 -27.89 35.65
C MET A 1 -1.51 -27.62 34.19
N SER A 2 -0.58 -27.98 33.29
CA SER A 2 -0.49 -27.69 31.84
C SER A 2 0.08 -26.32 31.49
N ASN A 3 1.42 -26.19 31.49
CA ASN A 3 2.39 -26.45 30.39
C ASN A 3 2.26 -25.50 29.19
N ASN A 4 3.23 -24.60 29.14
CA ASN A 4 3.43 -23.57 28.14
C ASN A 4 4.68 -24.00 27.33
N ASP A 5 4.47 -24.80 26.29
CA ASP A 5 5.54 -25.24 25.39
C ASP A 5 5.82 -24.14 24.35
N ALA A 6 6.73 -23.23 24.70
CA ALA A 6 7.41 -22.41 23.71
C ALA A 6 8.50 -23.25 23.01
N PRO A 7 8.65 -23.17 21.68
CA PRO A 7 9.71 -23.90 20.99
C PRO A 7 11.09 -23.42 21.50
N PRO A 8 12.09 -24.31 21.59
CA PRO A 8 13.41 -23.96 22.09
C PRO A 8 14.01 -22.88 21.22
N ARG A 9 14.34 -21.74 21.84
CA ARG A 9 15.22 -20.75 21.21
C ARG A 9 16.53 -21.45 20.90
N PHE A 10 16.93 -21.39 19.64
CA PHE A 10 18.29 -21.75 19.23
C PHE A 10 19.25 -20.85 20.01
N VAL A 11 19.87 -21.41 21.04
CA VAL A 11 21.05 -20.83 21.69
C VAL A 11 22.22 -21.42 20.90
N PRO A 12 22.91 -20.64 20.05
CA PRO A 12 24.12 -21.15 19.42
C PRO A 12 25.08 -21.63 20.53
N PRO A 13 25.84 -22.70 20.31
CA PRO A 13 26.84 -23.13 21.27
C PRO A 13 27.74 -21.94 21.61
N ASN A 14 28.15 -21.82 22.87
CA ASN A 14 29.26 -20.96 23.26
C ASN A 14 30.50 -21.46 22.51
N ASP A 15 30.69 -21.00 21.28
CA ASP A 15 32.03 -20.91 20.72
C ASP A 15 32.76 -19.96 21.65
N ASP A 16 33.83 -20.46 22.27
CA ASP A 16 34.84 -19.61 22.88
C ASP A 16 35.26 -18.62 21.79
N HIS A 17 34.67 -17.43 21.83
CA HIS A 17 34.89 -16.37 20.87
C HIS A 17 36.31 -15.87 21.14
N ILE A 18 37.30 -16.59 20.62
CA ILE A 18 38.69 -16.16 20.69
C ILE A 18 38.73 -14.90 19.84
N ASP A 19 38.93 -13.77 20.51
CA ASP A 19 39.15 -12.49 19.86
C ASP A 19 40.29 -12.70 18.84
N PRO A 20 40.06 -12.45 17.54
CA PRO A 20 41.09 -12.66 16.52
C PRO A 20 42.37 -11.85 16.81
N THR A 21 42.25 -10.75 17.55
CA THR A 21 43.38 -9.98 18.09
C THR A 21 44.18 -10.79 19.12
N GLU A 22 43.49 -11.49 20.03
CA GLU A 22 44.11 -12.37 21.03
C GLU A 22 44.73 -13.62 20.38
N ALA A 23 44.06 -14.20 19.38
CA ALA A 23 44.59 -15.32 18.60
C ALA A 23 45.87 -14.94 17.85
N ALA A 24 45.89 -13.76 17.23
CA ALA A 24 47.07 -13.25 16.54
C ALA A 24 48.21 -12.92 17.51
N GLN A 25 47.90 -12.38 18.70
CA GLN A 25 48.90 -12.11 19.72
C GLN A 25 49.58 -13.41 20.20
N ARG A 26 48.81 -14.49 20.41
CA ARG A 26 49.34 -15.82 20.72
C ARG A 26 50.18 -16.39 19.58
N PHE A 27 49.77 -16.17 18.32
CA PHE A 27 50.52 -16.57 17.13
C PHE A 27 51.87 -15.85 17.02
N PHE A 28 51.93 -14.53 17.25
CA PHE A 28 53.17 -13.77 17.23
C PHE A 28 54.15 -14.19 18.34
N GLU A 29 53.66 -14.50 19.55
CA GLU A 29 54.50 -15.03 20.63
C GLU A 29 55.05 -16.44 20.32
N ALA A 30 54.25 -17.28 19.66
CA ALA A 30 54.71 -18.58 19.18
C ALA A 30 55.80 -18.43 18.09
N LEU A 31 55.64 -17.50 17.14
CA LEU A 31 56.65 -17.20 16.12
C LEU A 31 57.96 -16.70 16.73
N LYS A 32 57.92 -15.84 17.75
CA LYS A 32 59.13 -15.39 18.48
C LYS A 32 59.89 -16.55 19.12
N THR A 33 59.17 -17.57 19.58
CA THR A 33 59.75 -18.77 20.19
C THR A 33 60.41 -19.64 19.11
N VAL A 34 59.73 -19.86 17.99
CA VAL A 34 60.28 -20.61 16.83
C VAL A 34 61.51 -19.92 16.23
N ASP A 35 61.49 -18.59 16.06
CA ASP A 35 62.62 -17.81 15.52
C ASP A 35 63.87 -17.80 16.43
N LYS A 36 63.67 -18.09 17.72
CA LYS A 36 64.72 -18.22 18.72
C LYS A 36 65.36 -19.61 18.69
N GLU A 37 64.56 -20.66 18.48
CA GLU A 37 65.02 -22.06 18.44
C GLU A 37 65.54 -22.48 17.06
N HIS A 38 65.00 -21.90 15.99
CA HIS A 38 65.27 -22.24 14.59
C HIS A 38 65.49 -20.98 13.74
N PRO A 39 66.70 -20.37 13.78
CA PRO A 39 66.96 -19.10 13.10
C PRO A 39 66.94 -19.18 11.57
N ASP A 40 67.02 -20.40 11.01
CA ASP A 40 67.00 -20.72 9.58
C ASP A 40 65.61 -20.57 8.93
N VAL A 41 64.53 -20.58 9.71
CA VAL A 41 63.14 -20.40 9.22
C VAL A 41 62.58 -18.98 9.42
N ARG A 42 63.39 -18.03 9.90
CA ARG A 42 62.97 -16.62 10.17
C ARG A 42 62.31 -15.92 8.98
N LEU A 43 62.73 -16.22 7.76
CA LEU A 43 62.14 -15.62 6.56
C LEU A 43 60.69 -16.07 6.36
N ILE A 44 60.38 -17.32 6.71
CA ILE A 44 59.03 -17.89 6.64
C ILE A 44 58.16 -17.33 7.76
N SER A 45 58.70 -17.23 8.99
CA SER A 45 58.02 -16.60 10.12
C SER A 45 57.67 -15.13 9.86
N ALA A 46 58.58 -14.37 9.25
CA ALA A 46 58.35 -12.97 8.89
C ALA A 46 57.25 -12.81 7.82
N HIS A 47 57.20 -13.71 6.84
CA HIS A 47 56.13 -13.69 5.84
C HIS A 47 54.77 -14.01 6.47
N ALA A 48 54.71 -15.05 7.31
CA ALA A 48 53.49 -15.40 8.04
C ALA A 48 53.01 -14.27 8.97
N ALA A 49 53.93 -13.57 9.63
CA ALA A 49 53.63 -12.40 10.45
C ALA A 49 53.00 -11.25 9.66
N VAL A 50 53.51 -10.95 8.46
CA VAL A 50 52.95 -9.92 7.57
C VAL A 50 51.56 -10.31 7.08
N THR A 51 51.35 -11.58 6.71
CA THR A 51 50.03 -12.07 6.26
C THR A 51 48.98 -11.99 7.37
N VAL A 52 49.31 -12.37 8.60
CA VAL A 52 48.39 -12.29 9.75
C VAL A 52 48.10 -10.83 10.12
N ALA A 53 49.08 -9.93 10.05
CA ALA A 53 48.87 -8.50 10.29
C ALA A 53 47.93 -7.86 9.24
N ALA A 54 48.06 -8.23 7.96
CA ALA A 54 47.15 -7.76 6.92
C ALA A 54 45.71 -8.27 7.13
N ALA A 55 45.54 -9.55 7.51
CA ALA A 55 44.23 -10.12 7.78
C ALA A 55 43.53 -9.50 9.01
N LEU A 56 44.29 -9.09 10.03
CA LEU A 56 43.76 -8.35 11.18
C LEU A 56 43.28 -6.95 10.80
N HIS A 57 44.04 -6.24 9.97
CA HIS A 57 43.67 -4.90 9.51
C HIS A 57 42.36 -4.93 8.70
N ASP A 58 42.23 -5.90 7.78
CA ASP A 58 40.99 -6.12 7.02
C ASP A 58 39.82 -6.50 7.95
N TYR A 59 40.07 -7.25 9.05
CA TYR A 59 39.05 -7.60 10.04
C TYR A 59 38.58 -6.39 10.86
N GLU A 60 39.49 -5.52 11.29
CA GLU A 60 39.17 -4.28 12.01
C GLU A 60 38.30 -3.35 11.16
N ASP A 61 38.65 -3.16 9.89
CA ASP A 61 37.87 -2.34 8.94
C ASP A 61 36.44 -2.89 8.73
N VAL A 62 36.31 -4.21 8.59
CA VAL A 62 35.00 -4.87 8.46
C VAL A 62 34.20 -4.78 9.76
N SER A 63 34.85 -4.87 10.93
CA SER A 63 34.21 -4.74 12.23
C SER A 63 33.65 -3.33 12.44
N GLU A 64 34.42 -2.29 12.12
CA GLU A 64 33.96 -0.90 12.22
C GLU A 64 32.75 -0.62 11.31
N GLU A 65 32.78 -1.13 10.08
CA GLU A 65 31.66 -0.96 9.15
C GLU A 65 30.40 -1.70 9.63
N ASN A 66 30.56 -2.89 10.22
CA ASN A 66 29.44 -3.64 10.79
C ASN A 66 28.83 -2.92 12.00
N ASP A 67 29.64 -2.28 12.84
CA ASP A 67 29.15 -1.44 13.95
C ASP A 67 28.37 -0.22 13.45
N ARG A 68 28.85 0.44 12.38
CA ARG A 68 28.14 1.56 11.72
C ARG A 68 26.81 1.11 11.15
N LEU A 69 26.78 -0.01 10.42
CA LEU A 69 25.55 -0.58 9.86
C LEU A 69 24.57 -0.98 10.96
N THR A 70 25.05 -1.56 12.06
CA THR A 70 24.22 -1.93 13.22
C THR A 70 23.60 -0.69 13.88
N ALA A 71 24.36 0.40 14.04
CA ALA A 71 23.85 1.66 14.55
C ALA A 71 22.80 2.30 13.62
N GLN A 72 23.03 2.25 12.30
CA GLN A 72 22.09 2.73 11.29
C GLN A 72 20.79 1.90 11.29
N ASN A 73 20.89 0.58 11.37
CA ASN A 73 19.74 -0.32 11.46
C ASN A 73 18.91 -0.08 12.72
N ARG A 74 19.54 0.15 13.88
CA ARG A 74 18.83 0.54 15.11
C ARG A 74 18.07 1.85 14.94
N LYS A 75 18.67 2.84 14.27
CA LYS A 75 18.03 4.15 14.01
C LYS A 75 16.85 4.02 13.05
N LEU A 76 16.97 3.18 12.01
CA LEU A 76 15.88 2.88 11.08
C LEU A 76 14.74 2.14 11.78
N ALA A 77 15.04 1.11 12.58
CA ALA A 77 14.04 0.38 13.35
C ALA A 77 13.24 1.31 14.30
N ALA A 78 13.92 2.25 14.97
CA ALA A 78 13.27 3.26 15.81
C ALA A 78 12.36 4.21 15.02
N ARG A 79 12.74 4.57 13.77
CA ARG A 79 11.89 5.39 12.89
C ARG A 79 10.66 4.62 12.42
N VAL A 80 10.82 3.37 12.01
CA VAL A 80 9.70 2.50 11.60
C VAL A 80 8.70 2.34 12.74
N ALA A 81 9.17 2.04 13.95
CA ALA A 81 8.30 1.91 15.13
C ALA A 81 7.48 3.19 15.41
N ARG A 82 8.08 4.38 15.26
CA ARG A 82 7.36 5.66 15.40
C ARG A 82 6.31 5.85 14.30
N MET A 83 6.62 5.51 13.05
CA MET A 83 5.66 5.61 11.95
C MET A 83 4.48 4.65 12.14
N GLU A 84 4.73 3.42 12.58
CA GLU A 84 3.68 2.45 12.89
C GLU A 84 2.76 2.95 14.01
N GLN A 85 3.33 3.54 15.06
CA GLN A 85 2.54 4.11 16.16
C GLN A 85 1.69 5.29 15.67
N ALA A 86 2.24 6.17 14.84
CA ALA A 86 1.49 7.27 14.23
C ALA A 86 0.36 6.77 13.31
N ALA A 87 0.62 5.74 12.51
CA ALA A 87 -0.39 5.13 11.63
C ALA A 87 -1.51 4.46 12.43
N LYS A 88 -1.18 3.76 13.52
CA LYS A 88 -2.18 3.20 14.45
C LYS A 88 -3.05 4.30 15.07
N GLN A 89 -2.46 5.43 15.47
CA GLN A 89 -3.22 6.55 16.01
C GLN A 89 -4.12 7.19 14.95
N ALA A 90 -3.62 7.43 13.74
CA ALA A 90 -4.41 7.97 12.64
C ALA A 90 -5.61 7.08 12.29
N LYS A 91 -5.44 5.75 12.30
CA LYS A 91 -6.53 4.79 12.07
C LYS A 91 -7.60 4.86 13.16
N ARG A 92 -7.21 5.05 14.43
CA ARG A 92 -8.16 5.25 15.55
C ARG A 92 -8.99 6.51 15.36
N ASN A 93 -8.32 7.65 15.10
CA ASN A 93 -8.99 8.93 14.88
C ASN A 93 -9.97 8.86 13.69
N LEU A 94 -9.61 8.16 12.61
CA LEU A 94 -10.50 7.98 11.46
C LEU A 94 -11.75 7.18 11.83
N ASN A 95 -11.59 6.09 12.59
CA ASN A 95 -12.73 5.27 13.02
C ASN A 95 -13.68 6.05 13.94
N GLU A 96 -13.14 6.87 14.84
CA GLU A 96 -13.93 7.76 15.69
C GLU A 96 -14.70 8.79 14.86
N ALA A 97 -14.07 9.42 13.87
CA ALA A 97 -14.73 10.36 12.97
C ALA A 97 -15.84 9.71 12.12
N VAL A 98 -15.62 8.48 11.64
CA VAL A 98 -16.63 7.72 10.90
C VAL A 98 -17.82 7.36 11.79
N ALA A 99 -17.58 6.97 13.04
CA ALA A 99 -18.66 6.69 14.00
C ALA A 99 -19.49 7.95 14.29
N ALA A 100 -18.84 9.08 14.56
CA ALA A 100 -19.50 10.37 14.78
C ALA A 100 -20.33 10.82 13.55
N ALA A 101 -19.80 10.63 12.33
CA ALA A 101 -20.54 10.92 11.10
C ALA A 101 -21.76 10.00 10.90
N GLY A 102 -21.67 8.76 11.37
CA GLY A 102 -22.80 7.82 11.41
C GLY A 102 -23.92 8.32 12.31
N GLU A 103 -23.59 8.76 13.52
CA GLU A 103 -24.55 9.35 14.47
C GLU A 103 -25.17 10.64 13.95
N ALA A 104 -24.38 11.53 13.33
CA ALA A 104 -24.91 12.75 12.71
C ALA A 104 -25.94 12.44 11.61
N ARG A 105 -25.71 11.39 10.79
CA ARG A 105 -26.68 10.94 9.77
C ARG A 105 -27.97 10.39 10.38
N THR A 106 -27.91 9.67 11.50
CA THR A 106 -29.13 9.17 12.14
C THR A 106 -29.95 10.32 12.72
N VAL A 107 -29.30 11.32 13.32
CA VAL A 107 -29.93 12.56 13.81
C VAL A 107 -30.60 13.34 12.66
N LEU A 108 -29.88 13.59 11.56
CA LEU A 108 -30.45 14.24 10.37
C LEU A 108 -31.64 13.48 9.77
N SER A 109 -31.62 12.14 9.83
CA SER A 109 -32.75 11.31 9.38
C SER A 109 -33.97 11.40 10.32
N ALA A 110 -33.74 11.57 11.62
CA ALA A 110 -34.79 11.78 12.62
C ALA A 110 -35.42 13.16 12.47
N GLU A 111 -34.60 14.19 12.27
CA GLU A 111 -35.04 15.57 12.04
C GLU A 111 -35.93 15.69 10.79
N ARG A 112 -35.52 15.10 9.66
CA ARG A 112 -36.33 15.05 8.43
C ARG A 112 -37.71 14.39 8.65
N ARG A 113 -37.79 13.38 9.52
CA ARG A 113 -39.07 12.73 9.87
C ARG A 113 -39.95 13.62 10.74
N LEU A 114 -39.37 14.34 11.70
CA LEU A 114 -40.10 15.28 12.55
C LEU A 114 -40.61 16.48 11.74
N ARG A 115 -39.80 17.05 10.85
CA ARG A 115 -40.23 18.13 9.92
C ARG A 115 -41.43 17.70 9.08
N ARG A 116 -41.37 16.52 8.45
CA ARG A 116 -42.50 16.01 7.66
C ARG A 116 -43.77 15.81 8.49
N ARG A 117 -43.64 15.33 9.72
CA ARG A 117 -44.80 15.20 10.63
C ARG A 117 -45.37 16.56 11.02
N ALA A 118 -44.52 17.56 11.29
CA ALA A 118 -44.96 18.92 11.60
C ALA A 118 -45.66 19.59 10.41
N GLU A 119 -45.13 19.43 9.20
CA GLU A 119 -45.77 19.89 7.95
C GLU A 119 -47.13 19.22 7.75
N GLN A 120 -47.22 17.90 7.91
CA GLN A 120 -48.48 17.16 7.82
C GLN A 120 -49.51 17.62 8.87
N ALA A 121 -49.09 17.85 10.11
CA ALA A 121 -49.97 18.34 11.17
C ALA A 121 -50.48 19.77 10.87
N ARG A 122 -49.60 20.63 10.32
CA ARG A 122 -49.96 21.98 9.89
C ARG A 122 -50.97 21.96 8.74
N ASP A 123 -50.73 21.13 7.73
CA ASP A 123 -51.61 21.02 6.58
C ASP A 123 -52.98 20.43 6.97
N GLN A 124 -52.99 19.45 7.88
CA GLN A 124 -54.22 18.92 8.50
C GLN A 124 -54.99 20.00 9.25
N ALA A 125 -54.32 20.83 10.04
CA ALA A 125 -54.93 21.95 10.76
C ALA A 125 -55.49 23.03 9.81
N LEU A 126 -54.82 23.28 8.68
CA LEU A 126 -55.29 24.20 7.64
C LEU A 126 -56.51 23.67 6.89
N THR A 127 -56.62 22.35 6.67
CA THR A 127 -57.81 21.72 6.08
C THR A 127 -58.97 21.54 7.07
N ALA A 128 -58.71 21.44 8.37
CA ALA A 128 -59.71 21.29 9.41
C ALA A 128 -60.27 22.65 9.86
N SER A 129 -60.94 23.36 8.95
CA SER A 129 -61.67 24.59 9.31
C SER A 129 -63.02 24.24 9.94
N ALA A 130 -63.03 24.06 11.26
CA ALA A 130 -64.21 24.27 12.10
C ALA A 130 -63.80 25.14 13.32
N PRO A 131 -64.57 26.16 13.71
CA PRO A 131 -64.17 27.04 14.80
C PRO A 131 -64.38 26.31 16.13
N GLN A 132 -63.29 26.01 16.84
CA GLN A 132 -63.33 25.68 18.27
C GLN A 132 -62.94 26.92 19.08
N PRO A 133 -63.68 27.25 20.16
CA PRO A 133 -63.37 28.39 21.00
C PRO A 133 -62.10 28.12 21.82
N ALA A 134 -61.30 29.17 21.96
CA ALA A 134 -60.22 29.40 22.92
C ALA A 134 -59.73 28.18 23.71
N ARG A 135 -58.67 27.52 23.20
CA ARG A 135 -57.71 26.80 24.04
C ARG A 135 -56.50 27.70 24.28
N ASP A 136 -56.03 27.69 25.51
CA ASP A 136 -55.25 28.73 26.17
C ASP A 136 -54.04 29.26 25.39
N GLY A 137 -53.96 30.59 25.23
CA GLY A 137 -52.85 31.28 24.56
C GLY A 137 -51.46 31.04 25.18
N GLY A 138 -51.40 30.42 26.38
CA GLY A 138 -50.16 29.98 27.02
C GLY A 138 -49.52 28.76 26.34
N GLU A 139 -50.32 27.80 25.87
CA GLU A 139 -49.83 26.55 25.27
C GLU A 139 -49.28 26.81 23.84
N ILE A 140 -49.95 27.69 23.09
CA ILE A 140 -49.46 28.17 21.78
C ILE A 140 -48.17 28.99 21.94
N GLY A 141 -48.05 29.75 23.03
CA GLY A 141 -46.83 30.50 23.36
C GLY A 141 -45.65 29.58 23.68
N GLN A 142 -45.88 28.53 24.48
CA GLN A 142 -44.87 27.52 24.80
C GLN A 142 -44.42 26.75 23.55
N LEU A 143 -45.36 26.26 22.73
CA LEU A 143 -45.03 25.54 21.50
C LEU A 143 -44.25 26.41 20.50
N ARG A 144 -44.50 27.73 20.44
CA ARG A 144 -43.69 28.65 19.63
C ARG A 144 -42.28 28.83 20.19
N ALA A 145 -42.13 28.91 21.50
CA ALA A 145 -40.82 29.01 22.14
C ALA A 145 -39.99 27.72 21.93
N GLU A 146 -40.61 26.56 22.07
CA GLU A 146 -39.97 25.26 21.79
C GLU A 146 -39.58 25.13 20.31
N LEU A 147 -40.43 25.56 19.39
CA LEU A 147 -40.12 25.57 17.96
C LEU A 147 -38.96 26.52 17.63
N GLN A 148 -38.91 27.69 18.27
CA GLN A 148 -37.82 28.64 18.11
C GLN A 148 -36.50 28.06 18.62
N GLN A 149 -36.54 27.42 19.79
CA GLN A 149 -35.38 26.77 20.40
C GLN A 149 -34.86 25.62 19.52
N ALA A 150 -35.75 24.78 18.99
CA ALA A 150 -35.38 23.69 18.09
C ALA A 150 -34.77 24.18 16.77
N HIS A 151 -35.19 25.34 16.25
CA HIS A 151 -34.54 25.95 15.08
C HIS A 151 -33.13 26.44 15.40
N THR A 152 -32.94 27.09 16.55
CA THR A 152 -31.60 27.53 16.98
C THR A 152 -30.65 26.35 17.16
N GLU A 153 -31.10 25.27 17.82
CA GLU A 153 -30.30 24.05 18.01
C GLU A 153 -29.92 23.40 16.67
N LEU A 154 -30.81 23.45 15.67
CA LEU A 154 -30.51 22.96 14.34
C LEU A 154 -29.46 23.81 13.62
N ASP A 155 -29.57 25.14 13.68
CA ASP A 155 -28.62 26.04 13.05
C ASP A 155 -27.20 25.85 13.64
N GLU A 156 -27.10 25.61 14.95
CA GLU A 156 -25.84 25.27 15.62
C GLU A 156 -25.27 23.91 15.19
N LEU A 157 -26.12 22.90 15.02
CA LEU A 157 -25.70 21.59 14.52
C LEU A 157 -25.24 21.66 13.05
N VAL A 158 -25.95 22.41 12.20
CA VAL A 158 -25.55 22.64 10.81
C VAL A 158 -24.18 23.30 10.76
N ALA A 159 -23.95 24.34 11.55
CA ALA A 159 -22.64 25.01 11.61
C ALA A 159 -21.51 24.07 12.08
N THR A 160 -21.81 23.17 13.01
CA THR A 160 -20.85 22.17 13.51
C THR A 160 -20.50 21.13 12.44
N VAL A 161 -21.50 20.66 11.68
CA VAL A 161 -21.29 19.72 10.56
C VAL A 161 -20.47 20.36 9.45
N GLU A 162 -20.77 21.61 9.09
CA GLU A 162 -20.00 22.35 8.08
C GLU A 162 -18.54 22.53 8.50
N ALA A 163 -18.27 22.86 9.77
CA ALA A 163 -16.92 22.94 10.30
C ALA A 163 -16.17 21.58 10.23
N ALA A 164 -16.86 20.49 10.55
CA ALA A 164 -16.30 19.14 10.47
C ALA A 164 -16.02 18.69 9.02
N ASP A 165 -16.88 19.05 8.06
CA ASP A 165 -16.67 18.78 6.65
C ASP A 165 -15.44 19.54 6.10
N ILE A 166 -15.23 20.80 6.52
CA ILE A 166 -14.03 21.59 6.19
C ILE A 166 -12.77 20.90 6.72
N GLU A 167 -12.78 20.45 7.98
CA GLU A 167 -11.64 19.76 8.57
C GLU A 167 -11.35 18.41 7.88
N ARG A 168 -12.40 17.66 7.55
CA ARG A 168 -12.30 16.41 6.79
C ARG A 168 -11.67 16.64 5.44
N ASP A 169 -12.12 17.65 4.71
CA ASP A 169 -11.61 17.95 3.37
C ASP A 169 -10.14 18.39 3.42
N ALA A 170 -9.75 19.17 4.44
CA ALA A 170 -8.35 19.49 4.71
C ALA A 170 -7.50 18.25 5.06
N ALA A 171 -8.05 17.31 5.82
CA ALA A 171 -7.38 16.04 6.14
C ALA A 171 -7.21 15.15 4.90
N ILE A 172 -8.21 15.09 4.02
CA ILE A 172 -8.16 14.38 2.73
C ILE A 172 -7.06 14.98 1.85
N GLN A 173 -6.98 16.31 1.74
CA GLN A 173 -5.93 17.01 1.00
C GLN A 173 -4.53 16.71 1.55
N ARG A 174 -4.34 16.79 2.87
CA ARG A 174 -3.06 16.45 3.53
C ARG A 174 -2.66 15.00 3.30
N HIS A 175 -3.61 14.07 3.44
CA HIS A 175 -3.38 12.65 3.19
C HIS A 175 -3.03 12.39 1.72
N ALA A 176 -3.71 13.05 0.77
CA ALA A 176 -3.39 12.94 -0.65
C ALA A 176 -1.97 13.45 -0.96
N MET A 177 -1.56 14.59 -0.39
CA MET A 177 -0.20 15.13 -0.57
C MET A 177 0.88 14.21 0.03
N LEU A 178 0.66 13.71 1.24
CA LEU A 178 1.60 12.79 1.88
C LEU A 178 1.70 11.46 1.12
N ALA A 179 0.57 10.93 0.64
CA ALA A 179 0.57 9.74 -0.20
C ALA A 179 1.33 9.96 -1.51
N ILE A 180 1.20 11.13 -2.15
CA ILE A 180 2.01 11.47 -3.35
C ILE A 180 3.49 11.55 -3.00
N ARG A 181 3.86 12.18 -1.88
CA ARG A 181 5.27 12.32 -1.47
C ARG A 181 5.89 10.98 -1.12
N LEU A 182 5.20 10.15 -0.34
CA LEU A 182 5.64 8.80 0.02
C LEU A 182 5.81 7.94 -1.24
N ALA A 183 4.84 7.97 -2.15
CA ALA A 183 4.94 7.30 -3.45
C ALA A 183 6.11 7.80 -4.30
N THR A 184 6.53 9.05 -4.11
CA THR A 184 7.65 9.60 -4.87
C THR A 184 8.96 9.10 -4.30
N LEU A 185 9.09 9.04 -2.97
CA LEU A 185 10.24 8.49 -2.27
C LEU A 185 10.39 6.98 -2.49
N ASP A 186 9.31 6.19 -2.35
CA ASP A 186 9.31 4.74 -2.63
C ASP A 186 9.75 4.44 -4.07
N MET A 187 9.38 5.31 -5.03
CA MET A 187 9.75 5.14 -6.43
C MET A 187 11.17 5.62 -6.74
N GLU A 188 11.65 6.67 -6.06
CA GLU A 188 13.05 7.13 -6.13
C GLU A 188 14.01 6.09 -5.54
N GLU A 189 13.60 5.38 -4.49
CA GLU A 189 14.37 4.29 -3.86
C GLU A 189 14.45 3.03 -4.76
N GLN A 190 13.38 2.74 -5.51
CA GLN A 190 13.34 1.64 -6.49
C GLN A 190 14.12 1.94 -7.81
N ASP A 191 14.39 3.22 -8.08
CA ASP A 191 15.21 3.68 -9.22
C ASP A 191 16.72 3.69 -8.88
N GLN A 192 17.12 3.36 -7.64
CA GLN A 192 18.54 3.19 -7.30
C GLN A 192 19.06 1.83 -7.82
N PRO A 193 20.25 1.80 -8.43
CA PRO A 193 20.81 0.59 -9.02
C PRO A 193 21.29 -0.36 -7.91
N VAL A 194 20.49 -1.38 -7.62
CA VAL A 194 20.91 -2.56 -6.86
C VAL A 194 20.87 -3.76 -7.83
N GLU A 195 22.03 -4.31 -8.17
CA GLU A 195 22.20 -5.50 -9.03
C GLU A 195 21.88 -6.79 -8.27
N PRO A 196 20.97 -7.63 -8.81
CA PRO A 196 21.34 -8.81 -9.62
C PRO A 196 20.53 -8.85 -10.95
N PRO A 197 20.72 -9.82 -11.89
CA PRO A 197 20.35 -9.59 -13.29
C PRO A 197 18.82 -9.50 -13.44
N ALA A 198 18.33 -8.30 -13.72
CA ALA A 198 16.97 -8.09 -14.17
C ALA A 198 16.81 -8.80 -15.53
N ALA A 199 15.67 -9.48 -15.71
CA ALA A 199 15.26 -10.03 -17.01
C ALA A 199 15.66 -9.10 -18.16
N ALA A 200 16.28 -9.66 -19.20
CA ALA A 200 16.88 -8.90 -20.29
C ALA A 200 15.84 -8.23 -21.19
N SER A 201 14.56 -8.61 -21.07
CA SER A 201 13.42 -8.01 -21.78
C SER A 201 12.11 -8.05 -20.98
N PHE A 202 11.12 -7.25 -21.38
CA PHE A 202 9.75 -7.38 -20.84
C PHE A 202 9.14 -8.74 -21.18
N ALA A 203 9.48 -9.31 -22.35
CA ALA A 203 9.01 -10.64 -22.74
C ALA A 203 9.45 -11.70 -21.73
N GLU A 204 10.69 -11.64 -21.26
CA GLU A 204 11.17 -12.52 -20.19
C GLU A 204 10.42 -12.30 -18.88
N VAL A 205 10.20 -11.04 -18.45
CA VAL A 205 9.43 -10.76 -17.23
C VAL A 205 8.03 -11.38 -17.30
N LEU A 206 7.36 -11.26 -18.45
CA LEU A 206 6.03 -11.80 -18.68
C LEU A 206 6.02 -13.33 -18.68
N ALA A 207 7.01 -13.97 -19.30
CA ALA A 207 7.14 -15.43 -19.30
C ALA A 207 7.36 -15.99 -17.88
N HIS A 208 8.17 -15.32 -17.05
CA HIS A 208 8.39 -15.73 -15.66
C HIS A 208 7.13 -15.55 -14.78
N ALA A 209 6.20 -14.70 -15.20
CA ALA A 209 4.97 -14.41 -14.47
C ALA A 209 3.78 -15.29 -14.90
N GLU A 210 3.98 -16.28 -15.77
CA GLU A 210 2.92 -17.22 -16.14
C GLU A 210 2.38 -17.94 -14.90
N HIS A 211 1.07 -17.84 -14.67
CA HIS A 211 0.42 -18.42 -13.50
C HIS A 211 -1.06 -18.76 -13.78
N PRO A 212 -1.64 -19.84 -13.24
CA PRO A 212 -3.03 -20.22 -13.51
C PRO A 212 -4.09 -19.15 -13.15
N LEU A 213 -3.78 -18.30 -12.17
CA LEU A 213 -4.65 -17.21 -11.70
C LEU A 213 -4.38 -15.86 -12.38
N LEU A 214 -3.40 -15.79 -13.29
CA LEU A 214 -3.01 -14.57 -14.00
C LEU A 214 -3.00 -14.83 -15.51
N VAL A 215 -3.82 -14.09 -16.25
CA VAL A 215 -3.91 -14.20 -17.71
C VAL A 215 -3.30 -12.97 -18.35
N LEU A 216 -2.30 -13.17 -19.21
CA LEU A 216 -1.66 -12.10 -19.97
C LEU A 216 -2.33 -11.99 -21.36
N SER A 217 -3.27 -11.06 -21.50
CA SER A 217 -4.01 -10.78 -22.74
C SER A 217 -3.53 -9.49 -23.42
N LEU A 218 -2.25 -9.18 -23.30
CA LEU A 218 -1.65 -7.92 -23.76
C LEU A 218 -1.00 -8.07 -25.15
N ASP A 219 -0.87 -6.94 -25.86
CA ASP A 219 -0.12 -6.87 -27.12
C ASP A 219 1.38 -6.72 -26.85
N GLN A 220 2.14 -7.78 -27.11
CA GLN A 220 3.58 -7.81 -26.86
C GLN A 220 4.40 -6.88 -27.76
N SER A 221 3.83 -6.43 -28.90
CA SER A 221 4.52 -5.45 -29.76
C SER A 221 4.68 -4.10 -29.05
N ILE A 222 3.70 -3.72 -28.20
CA ILE A 222 3.73 -2.51 -27.40
C ILE A 222 4.80 -2.61 -26.31
N THR A 223 4.90 -3.76 -25.64
CA THR A 223 5.91 -3.98 -24.59
C THR A 223 7.33 -3.97 -25.13
N LYS A 224 7.53 -4.46 -26.36
CA LYS A 224 8.84 -4.46 -27.01
C LYS A 224 9.39 -3.05 -27.21
N GLY A 225 8.52 -2.08 -27.54
CA GLY A 225 8.92 -0.67 -27.67
C GLY A 225 9.42 -0.05 -26.36
N LEU A 226 9.10 -0.65 -25.21
CA LEU A 226 9.60 -0.18 -23.91
C LEU A 226 11.02 -0.69 -23.60
N ASP A 227 11.45 -1.81 -24.18
CA ASP A 227 12.77 -2.41 -23.91
C ASP A 227 13.93 -1.55 -24.41
N GLU A 228 13.71 -0.73 -25.43
CA GLU A 228 14.72 0.17 -26.01
C GLU A 228 14.95 1.43 -25.15
N HIS A 229 14.16 1.64 -24.09
CA HIS A 229 14.25 2.84 -23.28
C HIS A 229 15.38 2.76 -22.24
N THR A 230 16.02 3.90 -21.98
CA THR A 230 17.04 4.07 -20.93
C THR A 230 16.61 3.67 -19.51
N HIS A 231 15.30 3.62 -19.23
CA HIS A 231 14.72 3.27 -17.93
C HIS A 231 14.07 1.87 -17.93
N ALA A 232 14.20 1.11 -19.02
CA ALA A 232 13.57 -0.20 -19.19
C ALA A 232 13.89 -1.15 -18.03
N SER A 233 15.13 -1.16 -17.54
CA SER A 233 15.52 -2.02 -16.43
C SER A 233 14.71 -1.77 -15.15
N GLY A 234 14.50 -0.52 -14.76
CA GLY A 234 13.70 -0.18 -13.58
C GLY A 234 12.23 -0.53 -13.77
N TRP A 235 11.70 -0.28 -14.97
CA TRP A 235 10.33 -0.66 -15.32
C TRP A 235 10.11 -2.17 -15.33
N ARG A 236 11.08 -2.96 -15.81
CA ARG A 236 11.02 -4.43 -15.78
C ARG A 236 10.94 -4.96 -14.35
N ARG A 237 11.79 -4.46 -13.44
CA ARG A 237 11.71 -4.80 -12.01
C ARG A 237 10.35 -4.43 -11.42
N SER A 238 9.86 -3.25 -11.75
CA SER A 238 8.56 -2.78 -11.30
C SER A 238 7.40 -3.64 -11.83
N VAL A 239 7.47 -4.10 -13.08
CA VAL A 239 6.46 -5.00 -13.65
C VAL A 239 6.53 -6.35 -12.96
N ALA A 240 7.72 -6.93 -12.80
CA ALA A 240 7.90 -8.19 -12.07
C ALA A 240 7.28 -8.14 -10.67
N ALA A 241 7.56 -7.09 -9.90
CA ALA A 241 6.97 -6.88 -8.58
C ALA A 241 5.44 -6.74 -8.61
N THR A 242 4.92 -6.06 -9.62
CA THR A 242 3.46 -5.89 -9.82
C THR A 242 2.79 -7.23 -10.08
N LEU A 243 3.35 -8.03 -11.00
CA LEU A 243 2.80 -9.34 -11.37
C LEU A 243 2.88 -10.32 -10.19
N ALA A 244 4.00 -10.35 -9.47
CA ALA A 244 4.15 -11.15 -8.26
C ALA A 244 3.09 -10.78 -7.19
N THR A 245 2.86 -9.48 -6.97
CA THR A 245 1.82 -9.01 -6.03
C THR A 245 0.42 -9.41 -6.50
N MET A 246 0.12 -9.34 -7.80
CA MET A 246 -1.16 -9.78 -8.37
C MET A 246 -1.39 -11.28 -8.19
N ILE A 247 -0.34 -12.10 -8.41
CA ILE A 247 -0.40 -13.54 -8.19
C ILE A 247 -0.67 -13.84 -6.71
N ALA A 248 0.07 -13.22 -5.79
CA ALA A 248 -0.15 -13.38 -4.35
C ALA A 248 -1.58 -12.98 -3.95
N TYR A 249 -2.07 -11.85 -4.44
CA TYR A 249 -3.44 -11.40 -4.20
C TYR A 249 -4.48 -12.42 -4.65
N ALA A 250 -4.37 -12.90 -5.89
CA ALA A 250 -5.31 -13.87 -6.44
C ALA A 250 -5.25 -15.21 -5.68
N THR A 251 -4.06 -15.66 -5.31
CA THR A 251 -3.86 -16.90 -4.54
C THR A 251 -4.49 -16.81 -3.16
N VAL A 252 -4.17 -15.78 -2.36
CA VAL A 252 -4.73 -15.61 -1.01
C VAL A 252 -6.26 -15.54 -1.06
N LYS A 253 -6.81 -14.85 -2.06
CA LYS A 253 -8.26 -14.73 -2.24
C LYS A 253 -8.90 -16.04 -2.69
N SER A 254 -8.23 -16.81 -3.55
CA SER A 254 -8.66 -18.17 -3.94
C SER A 254 -8.68 -19.11 -2.74
N ASP A 255 -7.63 -19.11 -1.92
CA ASP A 255 -7.50 -19.97 -0.75
C ASP A 255 -8.57 -19.68 0.30
N ALA A 256 -8.81 -18.39 0.59
CA ALA A 256 -9.89 -17.96 1.47
C ALA A 256 -11.25 -18.49 0.98
N ARG A 257 -11.52 -18.41 -0.33
CA ARG A 257 -12.76 -18.93 -0.92
C ARG A 257 -12.87 -20.44 -0.80
N GLN A 258 -11.79 -21.18 -1.07
CA GLN A 258 -11.78 -22.64 -0.94
C GLN A 258 -12.00 -23.09 0.50
N ALA A 259 -11.52 -22.31 1.47
CA ALA A 259 -11.78 -22.50 2.90
C ALA A 259 -13.19 -22.07 3.34
N GLY A 260 -14.04 -21.58 2.43
CA GLY A 260 -15.39 -21.07 2.76
C GLY A 260 -15.38 -19.78 3.58
N GLN A 261 -14.25 -19.06 3.60
CA GLN A 261 -14.10 -17.81 4.34
C GLN A 261 -14.53 -16.62 3.49
N SER A 262 -15.17 -15.63 4.12
CA SER A 262 -15.46 -14.36 3.46
C SER A 262 -14.15 -13.61 3.22
N ALA A 263 -13.95 -13.11 2.00
CA ALA A 263 -12.83 -12.22 1.69
C ALA A 263 -12.98 -10.97 2.57
N GLY A 264 -12.08 -10.80 3.55
CA GLY A 264 -12.07 -9.65 4.45
C GLY A 264 -11.81 -8.34 3.70
N PRO A 265 -11.90 -7.18 4.40
CA PRO A 265 -11.69 -5.87 3.78
C PRO A 265 -10.32 -5.72 3.11
N ASP A 266 -9.32 -6.47 3.57
CA ASP A 266 -7.97 -6.48 3.04
C ASP A 266 -7.85 -7.18 1.67
N LEU A 267 -8.86 -7.94 1.26
CA LEU A 267 -8.93 -8.65 -0.03
C LEU A 267 -9.97 -8.05 -1.00
N ALA A 268 -10.56 -6.91 -0.64
CA ALA A 268 -11.61 -6.27 -1.43
C ALA A 268 -11.16 -5.95 -2.87
N ASP A 269 -9.92 -5.48 -3.02
CA ASP A 269 -9.29 -5.19 -4.31
C ASP A 269 -7.75 -5.24 -4.16
N LEU A 270 -7.02 -5.19 -5.27
CA LEU A 270 -5.55 -5.21 -5.25
C LEU A 270 -4.96 -4.05 -4.42
N ARG A 271 -5.60 -2.87 -4.39
CA ARG A 271 -5.13 -1.73 -3.60
C ARG A 271 -5.37 -1.92 -2.10
N ALA A 272 -6.44 -2.60 -1.70
CA ALA A 272 -6.65 -3.03 -0.33
C ALA A 272 -5.57 -4.06 0.07
N PHE A 273 -5.29 -5.03 -0.82
CA PHE A 273 -4.26 -6.03 -0.57
C PHE A 273 -2.87 -5.42 -0.39
N THR A 274 -2.47 -4.45 -1.21
CA THR A 274 -1.19 -3.75 -1.01
C THR A 274 -1.10 -2.98 0.31
N ARG A 275 -2.21 -2.64 0.96
CA ARG A 275 -2.26 -1.96 2.28
C ARG A 275 -2.28 -2.92 3.46
N SER A 276 -2.59 -4.18 3.21
CA SER A 276 -2.83 -5.20 4.23
C SER A 276 -1.55 -5.65 4.93
N GLY A 277 -0.38 -5.46 4.31
CA GLY A 277 0.90 -5.92 4.83
C GLY A 277 1.09 -7.43 4.72
N HIS A 278 0.32 -8.13 3.88
CA HIS A 278 0.54 -9.54 3.59
C HIS A 278 1.94 -9.79 3.03
N ASP A 279 2.47 -10.97 3.35
CA ASP A 279 3.69 -11.48 2.73
C ASP A 279 3.56 -11.44 1.20
N HIS A 280 4.66 -11.13 0.51
CA HIS A 280 4.74 -11.02 -0.95
C HIS A 280 4.09 -9.77 -1.59
N VAL A 281 3.61 -8.79 -0.81
CA VAL A 281 3.32 -7.45 -1.34
C VAL A 281 4.63 -6.74 -1.68
N GLN A 282 4.85 -6.44 -2.97
CA GLN A 282 6.09 -5.84 -3.47
C GLN A 282 5.90 -4.44 -4.07
N ILE A 283 4.67 -3.94 -4.11
CA ILE A 283 4.34 -2.61 -4.67
C ILE A 283 3.58 -1.73 -3.67
N SER A 284 3.88 -0.44 -3.70
CA SER A 284 3.20 0.57 -2.87
C SER A 284 1.73 0.73 -3.31
N PRO A 285 0.77 0.87 -2.37
CA PRO A 285 -0.66 1.07 -2.67
C PRO A 285 -0.97 2.28 -3.53
N THR A 286 -0.06 3.26 -3.54
CA THR A 286 -0.18 4.50 -4.30
C THR A 286 0.03 4.31 -5.80
N ARG A 287 0.61 3.16 -6.20
CA ARG A 287 0.82 2.78 -7.59
C ARG A 287 -0.44 2.21 -8.23
N VAL A 288 -1.35 1.66 -7.41
CA VAL A 288 -2.60 1.04 -7.86
C VAL A 288 -3.70 2.09 -7.92
N ALA A 289 -4.23 2.32 -9.11
CA ALA A 289 -5.42 3.12 -9.36
C ALA A 289 -6.58 2.19 -9.71
N LEU A 290 -7.68 2.29 -8.97
CA LEU A 290 -8.89 1.48 -9.20
C LEU A 290 -9.79 2.07 -10.31
N SER A 291 -9.59 3.33 -10.65
CA SER A 291 -10.32 4.04 -11.69
C SER A 291 -9.43 5.09 -12.37
N GLU A 292 -9.86 5.51 -13.55
CA GLU A 292 -9.35 6.70 -14.23
C GLU A 292 -10.07 7.96 -13.73
N SER A 293 -9.51 9.14 -14.03
CA SER A 293 -10.16 10.40 -13.66
C SER A 293 -11.53 10.54 -14.35
N VAL A 294 -12.50 11.19 -13.67
CA VAL A 294 -13.86 11.45 -14.18
C VAL A 294 -13.83 12.15 -15.56
N ALA A 295 -12.77 12.93 -15.82
CA ALA A 295 -12.56 13.63 -17.07
C ALA A 295 -12.25 12.70 -18.26
N VAL A 296 -11.71 11.50 -18.03
CA VAL A 296 -11.36 10.47 -19.02
C VAL A 296 -12.56 9.57 -19.33
N THR A 297 -13.38 9.25 -18.32
CA THR A 297 -14.57 8.38 -18.50
C THR A 297 -15.74 9.08 -19.17
N GLY A 298 -15.81 10.42 -19.11
CA GLY A 298 -16.87 11.21 -19.75
C GLY A 298 -16.65 11.57 -21.22
N THR A 299 -15.62 11.03 -21.89
CA THR A 299 -15.35 11.30 -23.33
C THR A 299 -15.17 9.98 -24.08
N ASP A 300 -16.03 9.69 -25.06
CA ASP A 300 -16.05 8.41 -25.78
C ASP A 300 -14.70 8.05 -26.40
N ARG A 301 -13.98 9.02 -26.97
CA ARG A 301 -12.63 8.83 -27.54
C ARG A 301 -11.65 8.28 -26.50
N LEU A 302 -11.64 8.86 -25.29
CA LEU A 302 -10.70 8.48 -24.24
C LEU A 302 -11.09 7.14 -23.60
N ALA A 303 -12.40 6.89 -23.45
CA ALA A 303 -12.92 5.61 -23.02
C ALA A 303 -12.59 4.49 -24.02
N GLN A 304 -12.62 4.78 -25.33
CA GLN A 304 -12.29 3.81 -26.38
C GLN A 304 -10.83 3.34 -26.31
N GLN A 305 -9.88 4.21 -25.95
CA GLN A 305 -8.48 3.82 -25.73
C GLN A 305 -8.29 2.85 -24.55
N ARG A 306 -9.26 2.80 -23.61
CA ARG A 306 -9.27 1.86 -22.48
C ARG A 306 -10.10 0.61 -22.76
N ARG A 307 -10.55 0.41 -24.00
CA ARG A 307 -11.18 -0.84 -24.43
C ARG A 307 -10.11 -1.76 -24.98
N PHE A 308 -9.88 -2.86 -24.27
CA PHE A 308 -8.85 -3.83 -24.64
C PHE A 308 -9.48 -5.16 -25.04
N PRO A 309 -8.81 -5.93 -25.91
CA PRO A 309 -9.20 -7.30 -26.20
C PRO A 309 -9.23 -8.16 -24.92
N VAL A 310 -10.28 -8.95 -24.76
CA VAL A 310 -10.41 -9.94 -23.68
C VAL A 310 -11.03 -11.22 -24.25
N PRO A 311 -10.83 -12.39 -23.61
CA PRO A 311 -11.51 -13.61 -24.01
C PRO A 311 -13.03 -13.42 -24.02
N ARG A 312 -13.73 -14.09 -24.95
CA ARG A 312 -15.20 -14.00 -25.04
C ARG A 312 -15.93 -14.55 -23.82
N SER A 313 -15.26 -15.38 -23.01
CA SER A 313 -15.75 -15.83 -21.71
C SER A 313 -15.78 -14.72 -20.66
N VAL A 314 -14.99 -13.65 -20.84
CA VAL A 314 -14.96 -12.47 -19.97
C VAL A 314 -16.02 -11.45 -20.40
N ASP A 315 -16.08 -11.15 -21.70
CA ASP A 315 -17.08 -10.27 -22.32
C ASP A 315 -17.45 -10.80 -23.71
N ALA A 316 -18.74 -10.93 -24.01
CA ALA A 316 -19.22 -11.52 -25.26
C ALA A 316 -18.76 -10.76 -26.52
N ALA A 317 -18.53 -9.44 -26.42
CA ALA A 317 -18.00 -8.63 -27.51
C ALA A 317 -16.50 -8.88 -27.77
N GLY A 318 -15.80 -9.59 -26.88
CA GLY A 318 -14.37 -9.84 -26.95
C GLY A 318 -13.52 -8.61 -26.61
N THR A 319 -14.14 -7.56 -26.06
CA THR A 319 -13.45 -6.36 -25.58
C THR A 319 -14.07 -5.88 -24.28
N ALA A 320 -13.26 -5.36 -23.36
CA ALA A 320 -13.74 -4.81 -22.10
C ALA A 320 -13.16 -3.41 -21.85
N LEU A 321 -13.95 -2.54 -21.24
CA LEU A 321 -13.46 -1.26 -20.71
C LEU A 321 -12.70 -1.54 -19.41
N VAL A 322 -11.40 -1.25 -19.39
CA VAL A 322 -10.54 -1.51 -18.23
C VAL A 322 -9.95 -0.21 -17.72
N LEU A 323 -10.30 0.16 -16.49
CA LEU A 323 -9.90 1.43 -15.88
C LEU A 323 -8.87 1.24 -14.77
N ALA A 324 -8.86 0.06 -14.13
CA ALA A 324 -7.91 -0.26 -13.10
C ALA A 324 -6.52 -0.43 -13.70
N HIS A 325 -5.53 0.24 -13.11
CA HIS A 325 -4.17 0.22 -13.62
C HIS A 325 -3.13 0.40 -12.52
N VAL A 326 -1.91 -0.04 -12.81
CA VAL A 326 -0.71 0.17 -11.99
C VAL A 326 0.24 1.09 -12.74
N ARG A 327 0.72 2.14 -12.06
CA ARG A 327 1.76 3.04 -12.57
C ARG A 327 3.10 2.31 -12.49
N ILE A 328 3.77 2.11 -13.63
CA ILE A 328 5.07 1.41 -13.72
C ILE A 328 6.22 2.43 -13.71
N GLY A 329 6.07 3.54 -14.43
CA GLY A 329 7.06 4.62 -14.47
C GLY A 329 6.43 6.01 -14.40
N ARG A 330 7.25 7.01 -14.05
CA ARG A 330 6.84 8.44 -14.04
C ARG A 330 7.41 9.25 -15.20
N ARG A 331 8.57 8.83 -15.72
CA ARG A 331 9.25 9.48 -16.84
C ARG A 331 8.59 9.07 -18.16
N PRO A 332 8.39 9.99 -19.13
CA PRO A 332 7.90 9.64 -20.45
C PRO A 332 8.61 8.40 -21.02
N PRO A 333 7.88 7.43 -21.59
CA PRO A 333 6.44 7.44 -21.89
C PRO A 333 5.53 7.10 -20.69
N ALA A 334 6.07 7.06 -19.47
CA ALA A 334 5.40 6.83 -18.19
C ALA A 334 4.54 5.55 -18.19
N PRO A 335 5.16 4.36 -18.34
CA PRO A 335 4.40 3.16 -18.63
C PRO A 335 3.37 2.81 -17.56
N ARG A 336 2.27 2.20 -18.01
CA ARG A 336 1.17 1.72 -17.19
C ARG A 336 0.81 0.29 -17.54
N LEU A 337 0.35 -0.43 -16.54
CA LEU A 337 -0.21 -1.77 -16.67
C LEU A 337 -1.69 -1.71 -16.35
N TYR A 338 -2.58 -2.01 -17.30
CA TYR A 338 -4.03 -2.11 -17.06
C TYR A 338 -4.42 -3.56 -16.82
N TYR A 339 -5.31 -3.76 -15.85
CA TYR A 339 -5.77 -5.09 -15.46
C TYR A 339 -7.25 -5.11 -15.14
N LEU A 340 -7.88 -6.25 -15.40
CA LEU A 340 -9.24 -6.55 -15.01
C LEU A 340 -9.21 -7.58 -13.88
N ASP A 341 -9.73 -7.19 -12.72
CA ASP A 341 -9.88 -8.07 -11.58
C ASP A 341 -11.20 -8.84 -11.69
N ARG A 342 -11.11 -10.16 -11.84
CA ARG A 342 -12.24 -11.08 -11.85
C ARG A 342 -12.11 -12.13 -10.76
N THR A 343 -11.30 -11.85 -9.74
CA THR A 343 -11.06 -12.77 -8.64
C THR A 343 -12.34 -13.10 -7.89
N ASP A 344 -13.33 -12.20 -7.85
CA ASP A 344 -14.66 -12.42 -7.23
C ASP A 344 -15.70 -13.09 -8.13
N ILE A 345 -15.42 -13.28 -9.42
CA ILE A 345 -16.39 -13.86 -10.34
C ILE A 345 -16.40 -15.39 -10.16
N PRO A 346 -17.54 -16.00 -9.76
CA PRO A 346 -17.64 -17.45 -9.62
C PRO A 346 -17.30 -18.17 -10.92
N GLY A 347 -16.42 -19.17 -10.85
CA GLY A 347 -15.98 -19.94 -12.01
C GLY A 347 -14.86 -19.30 -12.85
N ASP A 348 -14.44 -18.06 -12.57
CA ASP A 348 -13.30 -17.41 -13.23
C ASP A 348 -12.12 -17.29 -12.26
N GLY A 349 -12.21 -16.42 -11.25
CA GLY A 349 -11.24 -16.32 -10.16
C GLY A 349 -9.87 -15.76 -10.54
N LYS A 350 -9.74 -15.11 -11.71
CA LYS A 350 -8.45 -14.69 -12.30
C LYS A 350 -8.28 -13.17 -12.37
N ILE A 351 -7.04 -12.75 -12.58
CA ILE A 351 -6.68 -11.39 -12.98
C ILE A 351 -6.25 -11.41 -14.44
N TYR A 352 -6.78 -10.50 -15.25
CA TYR A 352 -6.40 -10.36 -16.65
C TYR A 352 -5.57 -9.09 -16.83
N VAL A 353 -4.30 -9.23 -17.21
CA VAL A 353 -3.46 -8.10 -17.60
C VAL A 353 -3.67 -7.88 -19.09
N VAL A 354 -4.26 -6.74 -19.45
CA VAL A 354 -4.74 -6.48 -20.82
C VAL A 354 -3.87 -5.47 -21.57
N TYR A 355 -3.02 -4.73 -20.86
CA TYR A 355 -2.13 -3.75 -21.45
C TYR A 355 -0.91 -3.53 -20.57
N LEU A 356 0.26 -3.44 -21.19
CA LEU A 356 1.47 -2.91 -20.60
C LEU A 356 2.15 -2.06 -21.68
N GLY A 357 2.26 -0.76 -21.44
CA GLY A 357 2.71 0.16 -22.48
C GLY A 357 2.81 1.60 -22.01
N PRO A 358 3.14 2.51 -22.93
CA PRO A 358 3.07 3.95 -22.73
C PRO A 358 1.78 4.41 -22.04
N HIS A 359 1.86 5.53 -21.33
CA HIS A 359 0.71 6.25 -20.82
C HIS A 359 -0.27 6.59 -21.97
N LEU A 360 -1.50 6.09 -21.92
CA LEU A 360 -2.57 6.44 -22.88
C LEU A 360 -3.02 7.91 -22.74
N ASP A 361 -3.42 8.57 -23.82
CA ASP A 361 -3.79 9.99 -23.81
C ASP A 361 -4.73 10.37 -22.66
N ASN A 362 -4.55 11.57 -22.13
CA ASN A 362 -5.48 12.23 -21.22
C ASN A 362 -5.82 13.64 -21.74
N ARG A 363 -6.71 14.35 -21.06
CA ARG A 363 -7.13 15.72 -21.45
C ARG A 363 -6.03 16.78 -21.36
N LEU A 364 -4.90 16.49 -20.71
CA LEU A 364 -3.80 17.42 -20.47
C LEU A 364 -2.58 17.19 -21.38
N THR A 365 -2.53 16.08 -22.11
CA THR A 365 -1.36 15.68 -22.93
C THR A 365 -1.65 15.58 -24.42
N ASN A 366 -2.72 16.24 -24.91
CA ASN A 366 -2.97 16.44 -26.34
C ASN A 366 -2.92 17.93 -26.69
#